data_AF-A0A453JSU7-F1
#
_entry.id   AF-A0A453JSU7-F1
#
_cell.length_a   1.000
_cell.length_b   1.000
_cell.length_c   1.000
_cell.angle_alpha   90.00
_cell.angle_beta   90.00
_cell.angle_gamma   90.00
#
_symmetry.space_group_name_H-M   'P 1'
#
loop_
_entity.id
_entity.type
_entity.pdbx_description
1 polymer ?
#
loop_
_entity_poly.entity_id
_entity_poly.type
_entity_poly.pdbx_seq_one_letter_code
_entity_poly.pdbx_strand_id
1 'polypeptide(L)'
;MRRLVVLLLAVLLPHETSCSAAAASGDRCSRRCGSTTVPYPFGFSLGCPIPLFCDASISTPILPYIGENGTTYRVIAFNSNTSTVVVGLPPSCSRSVPEAKRELSGGNYGVSSRTGLFLRGGCSGINASAGGGCSVPVDVMSRLLRTAQCTGLGSDTSPAAVACVASAPPNSTAAVHGQFLRWEKVEKQKCDDVLTSTVFVLTAEGTATLEFGVAELGWWLNGTCGAGGGERCAANASCTDVKTPSGELGHRCGCVAGMEGDGFLAGDGCYLGES
;
A
#
# COMPACT_ATOMS: atom_id res chain seq x y z
N MET A 1 8.38 61.26 63.58
CA MET A 1 7.34 60.39 62.97
C MET A 1 8.03 59.47 61.97
N ARG A 2 7.94 58.16 62.19
CA ARG A 2 8.72 57.10 61.53
C ARG A 2 7.87 56.41 60.45
N ARG A 3 8.42 56.28 59.23
CA ARG A 3 8.17 55.25 58.17
C ARG A 3 6.73 55.29 57.58
N LEU A 4 6.48 55.06 56.29
CA LEU A 4 6.96 53.99 55.42
C LEU A 4 7.14 54.50 53.98
N VAL A 5 8.26 54.11 53.36
CA VAL A 5 8.46 54.10 51.91
C VAL A 5 7.71 52.89 51.36
N VAL A 6 6.73 53.11 50.48
CA VAL A 6 6.05 52.03 49.77
C VAL A 6 6.89 51.68 48.55
N LEU A 7 7.62 50.56 48.66
CA LEU A 7 8.33 49.92 47.54
C LEU A 7 7.31 49.32 46.57
N LEU A 8 7.25 49.83 45.34
CA LEU A 8 6.56 49.21 44.22
C LEU A 8 7.33 47.95 43.80
N LEU A 9 6.91 46.79 44.31
CA LEU A 9 7.34 45.47 43.83
C LEU A 9 6.64 45.18 42.50
N ALA A 10 7.38 45.27 41.39
CA ALA A 10 6.94 44.73 40.11
C ALA A 10 6.91 43.20 40.19
N VAL A 11 5.73 42.62 40.38
CA VAL A 11 5.51 41.18 40.30
C VAL A 11 5.48 40.79 38.82
N LEU A 12 6.57 40.21 38.32
CA LEU A 12 6.60 39.53 37.03
C LEU A 12 5.84 38.20 37.18
N LEU A 13 4.56 38.21 36.82
CA LEU A 13 3.78 36.97 36.65
C LEU A 13 4.36 36.19 35.46
N PRO A 14 4.75 34.91 35.62
CA PRO A 14 4.99 34.08 34.45
C PRO A 14 3.66 33.98 33.68
N HIS A 15 3.69 34.40 32.41
CA HIS A 15 2.63 34.10 31.47
C HIS A 15 2.66 32.58 31.27
N GLU A 16 1.91 31.87 32.10
CA GLU A 16 1.48 30.51 31.84
C GLU A 16 0.65 30.58 30.57
N THR A 17 1.33 30.48 29.43
CA THR A 17 0.71 30.15 28.15
C THR A 17 0.13 28.77 28.33
N SER A 18 -1.09 28.74 28.88
CA SER A 18 -1.94 27.58 28.90
C SER A 18 -2.26 27.28 27.45
N CYS A 19 -1.37 26.52 26.81
CA CYS A 19 -1.67 25.80 25.60
C CYS A 19 -2.75 24.81 26.02
N SER A 20 -4.02 25.18 25.82
CA SER A 20 -5.10 24.22 25.90
C SER A 20 -4.71 23.07 24.98
N ALA A 21 -4.36 21.93 25.57
CA ALA A 21 -4.38 20.67 24.86
C ALA A 21 -5.82 20.56 24.34
N ALA A 22 -6.01 20.85 23.05
CA ALA A 22 -7.21 20.47 22.37
C ALA A 22 -7.36 18.98 22.64
N ALA A 23 -8.39 18.62 23.41
CA ALA A 23 -8.82 17.25 23.49
C ALA A 23 -8.89 16.76 22.04
N ALA A 24 -8.11 15.72 21.72
CA ALA A 24 -8.23 15.06 20.44
C ALA A 24 -9.67 14.56 20.35
N SER A 25 -10.55 15.35 19.74
CA SER A 25 -11.75 14.81 19.13
C SER A 25 -11.20 13.75 18.19
N GLY A 26 -11.47 12.49 18.49
CA GLY A 26 -11.20 11.40 17.55
C GLY A 26 -12.02 11.69 16.32
N ASP A 27 -11.44 12.44 15.38
CA ASP A 27 -12.10 12.82 14.15
C ASP A 27 -12.49 11.52 13.47
N ARG A 28 -13.79 11.28 13.30
CA ARG A 28 -14.28 10.07 12.64
C ARG A 28 -13.56 9.92 11.29
N CYS A 29 -13.24 8.68 10.91
CA CYS A 29 -12.59 8.42 9.63
C CYS A 29 -13.47 8.95 8.47
N SER A 30 -13.00 9.99 7.79
CA SER A 30 -13.67 10.57 6.64
C SER A 30 -13.28 9.78 5.40
N ARG A 31 -14.23 9.08 4.82
CA ARG A 31 -13.99 8.15 3.70
C ARG A 31 -14.42 8.70 2.34
N ARG A 32 -14.80 9.97 2.27
CA ARG A 32 -15.32 10.58 1.03
C ARG A 32 -14.29 11.46 0.36
N CYS A 33 -14.06 11.23 -0.92
CA CYS A 33 -13.25 12.04 -1.81
C CYS A 33 -14.09 12.44 -3.02
N GLY A 34 -14.63 13.66 -3.00
CA GLY A 34 -15.59 14.12 -4.00
C GLY A 34 -16.83 13.22 -4.07
N SER A 35 -17.05 12.58 -5.22
CA SER A 35 -18.12 11.60 -5.42
C SER A 35 -17.76 10.17 -5.00
N THR A 36 -16.49 9.88 -4.72
CA THR A 36 -16.01 8.55 -4.38
C THR A 36 -16.03 8.33 -2.87
N THR A 37 -16.45 7.14 -2.43
CA THR A 37 -16.33 6.69 -1.05
C THR A 37 -15.46 5.44 -1.00
N VAL A 38 -14.47 5.43 -0.11
CA VAL A 38 -13.56 4.30 0.09
C VAL A 38 -14.02 3.41 1.26
N PRO A 39 -13.72 2.10 1.26
CA PRO A 39 -14.07 1.24 2.38
C PRO A 39 -13.19 1.55 3.60
N TYR A 40 -13.73 1.38 4.82
CA TYR A 40 -12.89 1.37 6.02
C TYR A 40 -11.92 0.17 5.93
N PRO A 41 -10.65 0.27 6.37
CA PRO A 41 -10.02 1.33 7.17
C PRO A 41 -9.37 2.47 6.37
N PHE A 42 -9.60 2.56 5.07
CA PHE A 42 -9.04 3.62 4.25
C PHE A 42 -9.83 4.92 4.41
N GLY A 43 -9.15 6.06 4.30
CA GLY A 43 -9.81 7.35 4.17
C GLY A 43 -8.86 8.54 4.23
N PHE A 44 -9.42 9.74 4.40
CA PHE A 44 -8.79 11.02 4.10
C PHE A 44 -8.68 11.95 5.32
N SER A 45 -8.99 11.46 6.53
CA SER A 45 -8.80 12.20 7.79
C SER A 45 -7.85 11.47 8.72
N LEU A 46 -7.35 12.18 9.74
CA LEU A 46 -6.39 11.65 10.71
C LEU A 46 -6.93 10.47 11.54
N GLY A 47 -8.25 10.31 11.63
CA GLY A 47 -8.86 9.16 12.32
C GLY A 47 -9.03 7.92 11.44
N CYS A 48 -8.58 7.92 10.19
CA CYS A 48 -8.55 6.73 9.36
C CYS A 48 -7.28 5.91 9.65
N PRO A 49 -7.38 4.61 9.96
CA PRO A 49 -6.19 3.81 10.23
C PRO A 49 -5.23 3.71 9.04
N ILE A 50 -5.76 3.73 7.80
CA ILE A 50 -4.94 3.76 6.59
C ILE A 50 -5.20 5.07 5.82
N PRO A 51 -4.33 6.08 5.96
CA PRO A 51 -4.53 7.37 5.34
C PRO A 51 -4.27 7.32 3.83
N LEU A 52 -5.10 8.04 3.08
CA LEU A 52 -4.99 8.30 1.65
C LEU A 52 -5.06 9.81 1.40
N PHE A 53 -4.52 10.24 0.26
CA PHE A 53 -4.78 11.57 -0.27
C PHE A 53 -5.96 11.55 -1.24
N CYS A 54 -6.69 12.66 -1.29
CA CYS A 54 -7.82 12.85 -2.19
C CYS A 54 -7.46 13.88 -3.26
N ASP A 55 -7.45 13.46 -4.52
CA ASP A 55 -7.57 14.40 -5.63
C ASP A 55 -9.07 14.67 -5.85
N ALA A 56 -9.56 15.74 -5.23
CA ALA A 56 -10.97 16.12 -5.28
C ALA A 56 -11.42 16.57 -6.69
N SER A 57 -10.49 16.97 -7.57
CA SER A 57 -10.84 17.43 -8.92
C SER A 57 -11.38 16.30 -9.80
N ILE A 58 -10.92 15.07 -9.53
CA ILE A 58 -11.30 13.85 -10.25
C ILE A 58 -11.78 12.75 -9.29
N SER A 59 -12.10 13.10 -8.04
CA SER A 59 -12.59 12.17 -7.00
C SER A 59 -11.75 10.89 -6.85
N THR A 60 -10.43 11.02 -6.96
CA THR A 60 -9.50 9.87 -7.01
C THR A 60 -8.70 9.74 -5.72
N PRO A 61 -8.73 8.57 -5.04
CA PRO A 61 -7.86 8.28 -3.92
C PRO A 61 -6.41 8.01 -4.40
N ILE A 62 -5.44 8.47 -3.62
CA ILE A 62 -4.01 8.39 -3.93
C ILE A 62 -3.27 7.88 -2.68
N LEU A 63 -2.26 7.03 -2.86
CA LEU A 63 -1.39 6.60 -1.76
C LEU A 63 -0.67 7.82 -1.12
N PRO A 64 -0.40 7.77 0.19
CA PRO A 64 0.12 8.93 0.93
C PRO A 64 1.60 9.27 0.65
N TYR A 65 2.35 8.37 0.01
CA TYR A 65 3.73 8.68 -0.36
C TYR A 65 3.77 9.45 -1.69
N ILE A 66 4.51 10.55 -1.71
CA ILE A 66 4.78 11.35 -2.90
C ILE A 66 6.25 11.11 -3.27
N GLY A 67 6.47 10.59 -4.48
CA GLY A 67 7.82 10.32 -5.01
C GLY A 67 8.66 11.58 -5.15
N GLU A 68 9.97 11.42 -5.36
CA GLU A 68 10.93 12.55 -5.35
C GLU A 68 10.61 13.60 -6.43
N ASN A 69 10.00 13.18 -7.53
CA ASN A 69 9.57 14.03 -8.64
C ASN A 69 8.07 14.42 -8.59
N GLY A 70 7.42 14.28 -7.44
CA GLY A 70 5.98 14.52 -7.31
C GLY A 70 5.11 13.39 -7.86
N THR A 71 5.69 12.22 -8.12
CA THR A 71 4.96 11.03 -8.61
C THR A 71 3.94 10.59 -7.58
N THR A 72 2.72 10.31 -8.03
CA THR A 72 1.60 9.87 -7.18
C THR A 72 1.00 8.58 -7.72
N TYR A 73 0.49 7.75 -6.82
CA TYR A 73 -0.04 6.42 -7.14
C TYR A 73 -1.54 6.38 -6.87
N ARG A 74 -2.30 6.37 -7.96
CA ARG A 74 -3.77 6.36 -7.92
C ARG A 74 -4.26 4.98 -7.51
N VAL A 75 -5.21 4.95 -6.58
CA VAL A 75 -5.97 3.75 -6.27
C VAL A 75 -7.00 3.52 -7.38
N ILE A 76 -6.98 2.33 -7.96
CA ILE A 76 -7.86 1.91 -9.06
C ILE A 76 -9.07 1.18 -8.51
N ALA A 77 -8.86 0.27 -7.56
CA ALA A 77 -9.92 -0.56 -7.01
C ALA A 77 -9.61 -1.04 -5.59
N PHE A 78 -10.66 -1.28 -4.80
CA PHE A 78 -10.60 -1.99 -3.55
C PHE A 78 -11.32 -3.33 -3.70
N ASN A 79 -10.79 -4.38 -3.09
CA ASN A 79 -11.44 -5.68 -3.03
C ASN A 79 -11.52 -6.13 -1.57
N SER A 80 -12.68 -5.99 -0.96
CA SER A 80 -12.92 -6.39 0.43
C SER A 80 -12.81 -7.91 0.61
N ASN A 81 -13.17 -8.69 -0.41
CA ASN A 81 -13.22 -10.14 -0.36
C ASN A 81 -11.82 -10.76 -0.25
N THR A 82 -10.85 -10.20 -0.98
CA THR A 82 -9.43 -10.57 -0.86
C THR A 82 -8.65 -9.68 0.10
N SER A 83 -9.28 -8.63 0.63
CA SER A 83 -8.67 -7.57 1.43
C SER A 83 -7.42 -6.99 0.75
N THR A 84 -7.60 -6.58 -0.51
CA THR A 84 -6.55 -6.00 -1.35
C THR A 84 -6.97 -4.64 -1.93
N VAL A 85 -5.98 -3.85 -2.32
CA VAL A 85 -6.15 -2.60 -3.07
C VAL A 85 -5.27 -2.66 -4.31
N VAL A 86 -5.80 -2.24 -5.46
CA VAL A 86 -5.04 -2.17 -6.71
C VAL A 86 -4.68 -0.73 -6.98
N VAL A 87 -3.41 -0.46 -7.25
CA VAL A 87 -2.88 0.87 -7.56
C VAL A 87 -2.24 0.88 -8.94
N GLY A 88 -2.31 2.02 -9.62
CA GLY A 88 -1.63 2.21 -10.90
C GLY A 88 -0.12 2.33 -10.70
N LEU A 89 0.66 1.51 -11.39
CA LEU A 89 2.12 1.52 -11.41
C LEU A 89 2.64 1.65 -12.86
N PRO A 90 2.41 2.80 -13.52
CA PRO A 90 2.75 2.97 -14.92
C PRO A 90 4.26 2.74 -15.17
N PRO A 91 4.65 2.24 -16.35
CA PRO A 91 6.06 2.05 -16.69
C PRO A 91 6.89 3.32 -16.51
N SER A 92 8.02 3.21 -15.79
CA SER A 92 8.95 4.31 -15.52
C SER A 92 10.39 3.85 -15.65
N CYS A 93 11.24 4.71 -16.19
CA CYS A 93 12.67 4.43 -16.38
C CYS A 93 13.56 4.92 -15.23
N SER A 94 12.99 5.64 -14.26
CA SER A 94 13.72 6.37 -13.23
C SER A 94 13.17 6.14 -11.83
N ARG A 95 12.36 5.09 -11.65
CA ARG A 95 11.82 4.70 -10.35
C ARG A 95 12.79 3.73 -9.71
N SER A 96 13.59 4.23 -8.78
CA SER A 96 14.57 3.40 -8.11
C SER A 96 13.91 2.29 -7.28
N VAL A 97 14.60 1.16 -7.07
CA VAL A 97 14.10 0.08 -6.19
C VAL A 97 13.76 0.59 -4.77
N PRO A 98 14.60 1.41 -4.11
CA PRO A 98 14.27 1.95 -2.78
C PRO A 98 13.07 2.89 -2.78
N GLU A 99 12.84 3.66 -3.85
CA GLU A 99 11.65 4.52 -4.00
C GLU A 99 10.39 3.67 -4.13
N ALA A 100 10.38 2.70 -5.06
CA ALA A 100 9.26 1.76 -5.24
C ALA A 100 8.89 1.02 -3.95
N LYS A 101 9.89 0.66 -3.13
CA LYS A 101 9.68 0.05 -1.82
C LYS A 101 8.93 0.97 -0.87
N ARG A 102 9.33 2.24 -0.77
CA ARG A 102 8.66 3.23 0.11
C ARG A 102 7.24 3.54 -0.36
N GLU A 103 7.04 3.61 -1.68
CA GLU A 103 5.76 3.89 -2.32
C GLU A 103 4.74 2.77 -2.09
N LEU A 104 5.16 1.52 -2.31
CA LEU A 104 4.27 0.36 -2.34
C LEU A 104 4.26 -0.43 -1.03
N SER A 105 4.96 0.05 0.01
CA SER A 105 4.98 -0.56 1.35
C SER A 105 4.95 0.53 2.41
N GLY A 106 3.73 0.94 2.76
CA GLY A 106 3.46 1.88 3.83
C GLY A 106 3.30 1.21 5.19
N GLY A 107 2.85 1.97 6.19
CA GLY A 107 2.72 1.49 7.57
C GLY A 107 1.75 0.30 7.74
N ASN A 108 0.72 0.22 6.90
CA ASN A 108 -0.38 -0.75 7.04
C ASN A 108 -0.77 -1.42 5.71
N TYR A 109 0.11 -1.35 4.71
CA TYR A 109 -0.07 -2.03 3.42
C TYR A 109 1.28 -2.43 2.82
N GLY A 110 1.27 -3.43 1.95
CA GLY A 110 2.47 -3.92 1.27
C GLY A 110 2.12 -4.66 -0.01
N VAL A 111 3.11 -4.79 -0.90
CA VAL A 111 2.93 -5.47 -2.19
C VAL A 111 2.48 -6.91 -1.98
N SER A 112 1.34 -7.29 -2.57
CA SER A 112 0.80 -8.64 -2.55
C SER A 112 1.75 -9.61 -3.26
N SER A 113 1.78 -10.87 -2.82
CA SER A 113 2.52 -11.93 -3.53
C SER A 113 1.97 -12.21 -4.94
N ARG A 114 0.74 -11.76 -5.26
CA ARG A 114 0.17 -11.82 -6.62
C ARG A 114 0.76 -10.79 -7.58
N THR A 115 1.55 -9.85 -7.07
CA THR A 115 2.21 -8.82 -7.87
C THR A 115 3.63 -9.27 -8.23
N GLY A 116 3.91 -9.33 -9.54
CA GLY A 116 5.26 -9.45 -10.08
C GLY A 116 5.85 -8.08 -10.39
N LEU A 117 7.16 -7.90 -10.17
CA LEU A 117 7.89 -6.68 -10.50
C LEU A 117 8.88 -6.92 -11.64
N PHE A 118 8.93 -5.98 -12.58
CA PHE A 118 9.95 -5.92 -13.63
C PHE A 118 11.01 -4.91 -13.25
N LEU A 119 12.26 -5.36 -13.24
CA LEU A 119 13.42 -4.58 -12.79
C LEU A 119 14.37 -4.34 -13.95
N ARG A 120 15.06 -3.20 -13.94
CA ARG A 120 16.02 -2.86 -14.98
C ARG A 120 17.21 -2.08 -14.42
N GLY A 121 18.23 -1.93 -15.25
CA GLY A 121 19.45 -1.18 -14.91
C GLY A 121 20.35 -1.97 -13.97
N GLY A 122 21.64 -2.10 -14.29
CA GLY A 122 22.64 -2.61 -13.35
C GLY A 122 22.47 -4.05 -12.82
N CYS A 123 21.44 -4.79 -13.27
CA CYS A 123 21.02 -6.07 -12.71
C CYS A 123 22.15 -7.12 -12.75
N SER A 124 22.86 -7.27 -11.65
CA SER A 124 24.03 -8.14 -11.51
C SER A 124 23.80 -9.35 -10.60
N GLY A 125 22.63 -9.43 -9.96
CA GLY A 125 22.21 -10.55 -9.13
C GLY A 125 21.45 -11.66 -9.88
N ILE A 126 21.22 -11.49 -11.19
CA ILE A 126 20.48 -12.46 -12.01
C ILE A 126 21.39 -13.65 -12.34
N ASN A 127 21.23 -14.76 -11.61
CA ASN A 127 21.79 -16.03 -12.07
C ASN A 127 20.92 -16.57 -13.21
N ALA A 128 21.37 -16.42 -14.46
CA ALA A 128 20.68 -16.93 -15.66
C ALA A 128 20.39 -18.44 -15.61
N SER A 129 21.07 -19.19 -14.73
CA SER A 129 20.90 -20.63 -14.49
C SER A 129 19.94 -21.00 -13.35
N ALA A 130 19.43 -20.03 -12.58
CA ALA A 130 18.41 -20.26 -11.57
C ALA A 130 17.05 -19.84 -12.16
N GLY A 131 16.32 -20.80 -12.75
CA GLY A 131 15.02 -20.62 -13.43
C GLY A 131 13.87 -20.11 -12.55
N GLY A 132 14.06 -19.00 -11.84
CA GLY A 132 13.04 -18.29 -11.06
C GLY A 132 12.67 -16.92 -11.63
N GLY A 133 13.16 -16.58 -12.83
CA GLY A 133 12.76 -15.37 -13.56
C GLY A 133 11.48 -15.62 -14.35
N CYS A 134 10.52 -14.70 -14.26
CA CYS A 134 9.30 -14.77 -15.06
C CYS A 134 9.66 -14.75 -16.56
N SER A 135 9.18 -15.73 -17.33
CA SER A 135 9.31 -15.70 -18.79
C SER A 135 8.29 -14.70 -19.35
N VAL A 136 8.76 -13.55 -19.83
CA VAL A 136 7.90 -12.54 -20.45
C VAL A 136 8.18 -12.52 -21.96
N PRO A 137 7.14 -12.58 -22.80
CA PRO A 137 7.30 -12.41 -24.23
C PRO A 137 8.02 -11.10 -24.56
N VAL A 138 9.00 -11.17 -25.47
CA VAL A 138 9.85 -10.03 -25.84
C VAL A 138 9.04 -8.85 -26.37
N ASP A 139 7.93 -9.12 -27.07
CA ASP A 139 7.03 -8.09 -27.59
C ASP A 139 6.32 -7.30 -26.48
N VAL A 140 5.90 -7.98 -25.40
CA VAL A 140 5.30 -7.34 -24.23
C VAL A 140 6.33 -6.44 -23.56
N MET A 141 7.54 -6.96 -23.32
CA MET A 141 8.61 -6.16 -22.71
C MET A 141 9.00 -4.95 -23.57
N SER A 142 9.07 -5.14 -24.89
CA SER A 142 9.37 -4.06 -25.84
C SER A 142 8.30 -2.96 -25.82
N ARG A 143 7.03 -3.33 -25.66
CA ARG A 143 5.92 -2.36 -25.50
C ARG A 143 6.06 -1.58 -24.20
N LEU A 144 6.33 -2.24 -23.07
CA LEU A 144 6.49 -1.58 -21.77
C LEU A 144 7.63 -0.57 -21.76
N LEU A 145 8.79 -0.94 -22.32
CA LEU A 145 9.95 -0.04 -22.45
C LEU A 145 9.66 1.16 -23.35
N ARG A 146 8.90 0.95 -24.44
CA ARG A 146 8.48 2.02 -25.35
C ARG A 146 7.50 2.97 -24.66
N THR A 147 6.53 2.45 -23.93
CA THR A 147 5.56 3.26 -23.17
C THR A 147 6.25 4.17 -22.15
N ALA A 148 7.27 3.65 -21.47
CA ALA A 148 8.08 4.43 -20.53
C ALA A 148 9.07 5.40 -21.21
N GLN A 149 9.24 5.34 -22.54
CA GLN A 149 10.23 6.12 -23.30
C GLN A 149 11.67 5.90 -22.82
N CYS A 150 12.00 4.67 -22.43
CA CYS A 150 13.32 4.35 -21.92
C CYS A 150 14.38 4.41 -23.04
N THR A 151 15.11 5.52 -23.14
CA THR A 151 16.22 5.69 -24.08
C THR A 151 17.48 5.01 -23.55
N GLY A 152 18.06 4.13 -24.38
CA GLY A 152 19.19 3.28 -23.97
C GLY A 152 19.37 2.01 -24.82
N LEU A 153 18.83 1.97 -26.06
CA LEU A 153 19.18 0.96 -27.08
C LEU A 153 20.52 1.32 -27.77
N GLY A 154 21.44 1.95 -27.04
CA GLY A 154 22.71 2.37 -27.61
C GLY A 154 23.59 1.15 -27.81
N SER A 155 23.72 0.70 -29.07
CA SER A 155 24.79 -0.10 -29.71
C SER A 155 25.46 -1.28 -28.98
N ASP A 156 25.09 -1.60 -27.75
CA ASP A 156 25.59 -2.73 -26.99
C ASP A 156 24.52 -3.81 -27.06
N THR A 157 24.90 -4.94 -27.62
CA THR A 157 24.12 -6.13 -27.97
C THR A 157 23.42 -6.86 -26.81
N SER A 158 23.11 -6.18 -25.71
CA SER A 158 22.31 -6.73 -24.61
C SER A 158 21.05 -5.91 -24.44
N PRO A 159 19.83 -6.42 -24.76
CA PRO A 159 18.60 -5.75 -24.35
C PRO A 159 18.73 -5.50 -22.85
N ALA A 160 18.66 -4.23 -22.42
CA ALA A 160 18.86 -3.83 -21.01
C ALA A 160 18.20 -4.88 -20.11
N ALA A 161 19.02 -5.73 -19.46
CA ALA A 161 18.54 -7.01 -18.98
C ALA A 161 17.42 -6.77 -17.97
N VAL A 162 16.19 -7.11 -18.37
CA VAL A 162 15.04 -6.93 -17.50
C VAL A 162 14.93 -8.17 -16.62
N ALA A 163 15.12 -7.98 -15.31
CA ALA A 163 14.83 -9.02 -14.34
C ALA A 163 13.32 -9.04 -14.05
N CYS A 164 12.81 -10.18 -13.63
CA CYS A 164 11.49 -10.26 -13.01
C CYS A 164 11.57 -10.93 -11.66
N VAL A 165 10.85 -10.40 -10.68
CA VAL A 165 10.65 -11.01 -9.38
C VAL A 165 9.16 -11.21 -9.18
N ALA A 166 8.75 -12.47 -9.08
CA ALA A 166 7.40 -12.86 -8.68
C ALA A 166 7.46 -13.75 -7.44
N SER A 167 6.38 -13.77 -6.67
CA SER A 167 6.21 -14.79 -5.64
C SER A 167 5.59 -16.04 -6.26
N ALA A 168 5.98 -17.23 -5.78
CA ALA A 168 5.42 -18.48 -6.29
C ALA A 168 3.90 -18.53 -6.04
N PRO A 169 3.10 -19.06 -6.98
CA PRO A 169 1.66 -19.16 -6.81
C PRO A 169 1.27 -20.05 -5.61
N PRO A 170 0.11 -19.82 -4.99
CA PRO A 170 -0.28 -20.34 -3.68
C PRO A 170 -0.57 -21.86 -3.59
N ASN A 171 -0.10 -22.68 -4.53
CA ASN A 171 -0.34 -24.15 -4.52
C ASN A 171 0.55 -24.94 -3.56
N SER A 172 1.14 -24.29 -2.55
CA SER A 172 1.81 -24.99 -1.46
C SER A 172 1.15 -24.60 -0.14
N THR A 173 0.90 -25.60 0.70
CA THR A 173 0.37 -25.51 2.07
C THR A 173 1.18 -24.62 3.03
N ALA A 174 2.17 -23.87 2.51
CA ALA A 174 2.95 -22.82 3.16
C ALA A 174 2.29 -21.43 3.13
N ALA A 175 0.97 -21.35 2.85
CA ALA A 175 0.22 -20.12 2.61
C ALA A 175 -0.01 -19.20 3.84
N VAL A 176 0.57 -19.52 5.01
CA VAL A 176 0.52 -18.64 6.20
C VAL A 176 1.69 -17.62 6.20
N HIS A 177 2.72 -17.79 5.35
CA HIS A 177 3.93 -16.94 5.32
C HIS A 177 4.19 -16.22 3.97
N GLY A 178 3.21 -16.20 3.07
CA GLY A 178 3.40 -15.82 1.66
C GLY A 178 2.38 -14.84 1.07
N GLN A 179 1.73 -14.01 1.89
CA GLN A 179 0.73 -13.04 1.40
C GLN A 179 1.36 -11.79 0.76
N PHE A 180 2.62 -11.49 1.08
CA PHE A 180 3.32 -10.30 0.61
C PHE A 180 4.60 -10.66 -0.16
N LEU A 181 4.95 -9.81 -1.12
CA LEU A 181 6.25 -9.80 -1.79
C LEU A 181 7.36 -9.51 -0.77
N ARG A 182 8.48 -10.22 -0.91
CA ARG A 182 9.68 -10.01 -0.11
C ARG A 182 10.67 -9.12 -0.85
N TRP A 183 10.80 -7.87 -0.40
CA TRP A 183 11.70 -6.88 -1.02
C TRP A 183 13.16 -7.34 -1.03
N GLU A 184 13.57 -8.20 -0.09
CA GLU A 184 14.91 -8.78 -0.05
C GLU A 184 15.21 -9.58 -1.33
N LYS A 185 14.19 -10.21 -1.95
CA LYS A 185 14.36 -10.90 -3.24
C LYS A 185 14.58 -9.94 -4.40
N VAL A 186 13.96 -8.77 -4.34
CA VAL A 186 14.07 -7.67 -5.32
C VAL A 186 15.46 -7.04 -5.21
N GLU A 187 15.83 -6.62 -4.01
CA GLU A 187 17.12 -5.99 -3.71
C GLU A 187 18.30 -6.93 -4.03
N LYS A 188 18.14 -8.24 -3.84
CA LYS A 188 19.16 -9.24 -4.20
C LYS A 188 19.46 -9.29 -5.71
N GLN A 189 18.54 -8.86 -6.57
CA GLN A 189 18.80 -8.78 -8.02
C GLN A 189 19.80 -7.66 -8.37
N LYS A 190 20.05 -6.72 -7.44
CA LYS A 190 20.94 -5.57 -7.63
C LYS A 190 20.62 -4.81 -8.91
N CYS A 191 19.33 -4.58 -9.15
CA CYS A 191 18.86 -3.72 -10.22
C CYS A 191 18.69 -2.30 -9.70
N ASP A 192 18.81 -1.32 -10.59
CA ASP A 192 18.70 0.10 -10.25
C ASP A 192 17.22 0.48 -10.05
N ASP A 193 16.36 0.08 -11.00
CA ASP A 193 14.99 0.59 -11.12
C ASP A 193 13.92 -0.51 -11.18
N VAL A 194 12.72 -0.17 -10.70
CA VAL A 194 11.47 -0.89 -10.97
C VAL A 194 10.78 -0.28 -12.17
N LEU A 195 10.86 -0.97 -13.31
CA LEU A 195 10.23 -0.55 -14.56
C LEU A 195 8.71 -0.45 -14.39
N THR A 196 8.08 -1.56 -14.04
CA THR A 196 6.62 -1.66 -13.84
C THR A 196 6.30 -2.95 -13.09
N SER A 197 5.02 -3.24 -12.91
CA SER A 197 4.53 -4.45 -12.27
C SER A 197 3.46 -5.13 -13.11
N THR A 198 3.15 -6.36 -12.72
CA THR A 198 1.99 -7.07 -13.22
C THR A 198 1.24 -7.77 -12.08
N VAL A 199 -0.07 -7.83 -12.19
CA VAL A 199 -0.93 -8.57 -11.28
C VAL A 199 -1.53 -9.76 -12.01
N PHE A 200 -1.50 -10.93 -11.36
CA PHE A 200 -2.17 -12.12 -11.84
C PHE A 200 -3.65 -12.08 -11.49
N VAL A 201 -4.51 -12.04 -12.52
CA VAL A 201 -5.97 -11.99 -12.40
C VAL A 201 -6.57 -13.30 -12.91
N LEU A 202 -7.47 -13.88 -12.12
CA LEU A 202 -8.29 -15.01 -12.55
C LEU A 202 -9.66 -14.46 -12.97
N THR A 203 -10.06 -14.70 -14.20
CA THR A 203 -11.40 -14.34 -14.68
C THR A 203 -12.43 -15.33 -14.11
N ALA A 204 -13.71 -14.92 -14.15
CA ALA A 204 -14.83 -15.79 -13.75
C ALA A 204 -14.91 -17.08 -14.59
N GLU A 205 -14.36 -17.07 -15.81
CA GLU A 205 -14.29 -18.22 -16.71
C GLU A 205 -13.12 -19.16 -16.39
N GLY A 206 -12.32 -18.86 -15.35
CA GLY A 206 -11.14 -19.63 -14.98
C GLY A 206 -9.93 -19.39 -15.88
N THR A 207 -9.96 -18.36 -16.74
CA THR A 207 -8.79 -17.95 -17.53
C THR A 207 -7.90 -17.04 -16.69
N ALA A 208 -6.59 -17.22 -16.80
CA ALA A 208 -5.61 -16.40 -16.10
C ALA A 208 -5.07 -15.32 -17.04
N THR A 209 -5.13 -14.05 -16.61
CA THR A 209 -4.59 -12.91 -17.34
C THR A 209 -3.59 -12.14 -16.49
N LEU A 210 -2.67 -11.45 -17.17
CA LEU A 210 -1.69 -10.57 -16.55
C LEU A 210 -2.07 -9.13 -16.90
N GLU A 211 -2.36 -8.34 -15.87
CA GLU A 211 -2.54 -6.90 -16.02
C GLU A 211 -1.20 -6.21 -15.76
N PHE A 212 -0.75 -5.39 -16.70
CA PHE A 212 0.51 -4.64 -16.58
C PHE A 212 0.25 -3.20 -16.16
N GLY A 213 1.21 -2.59 -15.49
CA GLY A 213 1.08 -1.20 -15.06
C GLY A 213 0.19 -1.03 -13.83
N VAL A 214 -0.07 -2.11 -13.09
CA VAL A 214 -0.83 -2.12 -11.84
C VAL A 214 -0.13 -2.98 -10.80
N ALA A 215 -0.29 -2.63 -9.53
CA ALA A 215 0.21 -3.40 -8.40
C ALA A 215 -0.95 -3.69 -7.43
N GLU A 216 -1.08 -4.94 -7.03
CA GLU A 216 -1.97 -5.34 -5.94
C GLU A 216 -1.20 -5.22 -4.62
N LEU A 217 -1.82 -4.56 -3.65
CA LEU A 217 -1.31 -4.40 -2.28
C LEU A 217 -2.28 -5.11 -1.34
N GLY A 218 -1.74 -5.88 -0.40
CA GLY A 218 -2.48 -6.32 0.79
C GLY A 218 -2.38 -5.27 1.89
N TRP A 219 -3.31 -5.27 2.84
CA TRP A 219 -3.32 -4.35 3.97
C TRP A 219 -3.68 -5.07 5.29
N TRP A 220 -3.39 -4.41 6.41
CA TRP A 220 -3.68 -4.91 7.76
C TRP A 220 -3.87 -3.74 8.74
N LEU A 221 -4.56 -4.00 9.86
CA LEU A 221 -4.55 -3.15 11.05
C LEU A 221 -3.63 -3.73 12.12
N ASN A 222 -3.08 -2.88 12.96
CA ASN A 222 -2.15 -3.31 14.02
C ASN A 222 -2.89 -4.13 15.09
N GLY A 223 -2.21 -5.12 15.68
CA GLY A 223 -2.78 -6.01 16.69
C GLY A 223 -3.36 -7.29 16.12
N THR A 224 -3.83 -8.18 16.99
CA THR A 224 -4.33 -9.52 16.63
C THR A 224 -5.80 -9.69 16.96
N CYS A 225 -6.43 -10.71 16.38
CA CYS A 225 -7.85 -11.02 16.58
C CYS A 225 -8.24 -11.35 18.03
N GLY A 226 -7.27 -11.67 18.90
CA GLY A 226 -7.51 -12.04 20.30
C GLY A 226 -7.13 -10.98 21.34
N ALA A 227 -6.48 -9.88 20.93
CA ALA A 227 -6.05 -8.82 21.84
C ALA A 227 -7.04 -7.64 21.79
N GLY A 228 -7.65 -7.28 22.91
CA GLY A 228 -8.68 -6.23 23.02
C GLY A 228 -8.22 -4.78 22.78
N GLY A 229 -7.16 -4.58 22.00
CA GLY A 229 -6.64 -3.27 21.60
C GLY A 229 -6.78 -2.93 20.11
N GLY A 230 -7.24 -3.87 19.28
CA GLY A 230 -7.47 -3.65 17.84
C GLY A 230 -8.89 -3.18 17.51
N GLU A 231 -9.09 -2.69 16.29
CA GLU A 231 -10.41 -2.37 15.74
C GLU A 231 -11.28 -3.62 15.67
N ARG A 232 -12.52 -3.52 16.14
CA ARG A 232 -13.39 -4.70 16.28
C ARG A 232 -14.11 -5.03 14.98
N CYS A 233 -14.19 -6.32 14.67
CA CYS A 233 -15.03 -6.79 13.58
C CYS A 233 -16.52 -6.59 13.89
N ALA A 234 -17.30 -6.29 12.86
CA ALA A 234 -18.76 -6.19 12.96
C ALA A 234 -19.41 -7.56 13.22
N ALA A 235 -20.72 -7.54 13.51
CA ALA A 235 -21.50 -8.76 13.47
C ALA A 235 -21.44 -9.39 12.07
N ASN A 236 -21.42 -10.72 12.00
CA ASN A 236 -21.27 -11.48 10.75
C ASN A 236 -19.96 -11.20 9.98
N ALA A 237 -18.92 -10.76 10.69
CA ALA A 237 -17.55 -10.69 10.18
C ALA A 237 -16.65 -11.67 10.92
N SER A 238 -15.65 -12.18 10.22
CA SER A 238 -14.56 -12.99 10.76
C SER A 238 -13.30 -12.16 10.88
N CYS A 239 -12.54 -12.38 11.94
CA CYS A 239 -11.22 -11.77 12.11
C CYS A 239 -10.13 -12.76 11.64
N THR A 240 -9.17 -12.27 10.86
CA THR A 240 -8.02 -13.06 10.42
C THR A 240 -6.71 -12.34 10.77
N ASP A 241 -5.80 -13.04 11.44
CA ASP A 241 -4.45 -12.52 11.69
C ASP A 241 -3.63 -12.48 10.39
N VAL A 242 -2.85 -11.42 10.22
CA VAL A 242 -2.01 -11.14 9.06
C VAL A 242 -0.56 -11.02 9.51
N LYS A 243 0.30 -11.87 8.96
CA LYS A 243 1.75 -11.70 9.13
C LYS A 243 2.23 -10.61 8.18
N THR A 244 2.68 -9.50 8.74
CA THR A 244 3.12 -8.31 8.00
C THR A 244 4.49 -8.54 7.35
N PRO A 245 4.89 -7.71 6.35
CA PRO A 245 6.24 -7.75 5.79
C PRO A 245 7.35 -7.52 6.82
N SER A 246 7.12 -6.74 7.88
CA SER A 246 8.09 -6.50 8.96
C SER A 246 8.24 -7.69 9.91
N GLY A 247 7.35 -8.69 9.81
CA GLY A 247 7.30 -9.85 10.70
C GLY A 247 6.40 -9.67 11.92
N GLU A 248 5.86 -8.48 12.14
CA GLU A 248 4.84 -8.19 13.14
C GLU A 248 3.48 -8.82 12.77
N LEU A 249 2.56 -8.88 13.74
CA LEU A 249 1.20 -9.33 13.51
C LEU A 249 0.25 -8.16 13.38
N GLY A 250 -0.55 -8.20 12.33
CA GLY A 250 -1.75 -7.39 12.17
C GLY A 250 -3.00 -8.26 12.11
N HIS A 251 -4.14 -7.65 11.90
CA HIS A 251 -5.41 -8.32 11.69
C HIS A 251 -6.22 -7.60 10.61
N ARG A 252 -7.26 -8.28 10.14
CA ARG A 252 -8.28 -7.72 9.27
C ARG A 252 -9.61 -8.38 9.57
N CYS A 253 -10.69 -7.66 9.29
CA CYS A 253 -12.04 -8.18 9.33
C CYS A 253 -12.52 -8.44 7.90
N GLY A 254 -13.29 -9.50 7.71
CA GLY A 254 -13.94 -9.82 6.45
C GLY A 254 -15.30 -10.42 6.69
N CYS A 255 -16.29 -10.01 5.90
CA CYS A 255 -17.64 -10.53 6.00
C CYS A 255 -17.70 -12.03 5.73
N VAL A 256 -18.62 -12.72 6.40
CA VAL A 256 -18.88 -14.14 6.10
C VAL A 256 -19.41 -14.29 4.67
N ALA A 257 -19.28 -15.50 4.11
CA ALA A 257 -19.68 -15.77 2.74
C ALA A 257 -21.14 -15.38 2.46
N GLY A 258 -21.37 -14.68 1.35
CA GLY A 258 -22.70 -14.18 0.93
C GLY A 258 -23.08 -12.82 1.50
N MET A 259 -22.18 -12.16 2.25
CA MET A 259 -22.37 -10.79 2.74
C MET A 259 -21.34 -9.84 2.12
N GLU A 260 -21.72 -8.58 2.02
CA GLU A 260 -20.91 -7.48 1.49
C GLU A 260 -20.58 -6.48 2.60
N GLY A 261 -19.53 -5.69 2.39
CA GLY A 261 -19.09 -4.64 3.31
C GLY A 261 -17.59 -4.70 3.63
N ASP A 262 -17.18 -3.91 4.62
CA ASP A 262 -15.78 -3.83 5.07
C ASP A 262 -15.47 -4.71 6.28
N GLY A 263 -16.50 -5.27 6.93
CA GLY A 263 -16.35 -6.18 8.05
C GLY A 263 -15.99 -5.53 9.39
N PHE A 264 -15.83 -4.20 9.46
CA PHE A 264 -15.44 -3.51 10.68
C PHE A 264 -16.63 -2.83 11.36
N LEU A 265 -16.64 -2.87 12.70
CA LEU A 265 -17.65 -2.19 13.51
C LEU A 265 -17.58 -0.66 13.36
N ALA A 266 -16.38 -0.12 13.13
CA ALA A 266 -16.15 1.31 12.90
C ALA A 266 -16.45 1.76 11.45
N GLY A 267 -16.68 0.79 10.56
CA GLY A 267 -16.96 1.01 9.14
C GLY A 267 -18.44 0.79 8.80
N ASP A 268 -18.67 0.28 7.59
CA ASP A 268 -19.99 -0.11 7.09
C ASP A 268 -20.45 -1.47 7.67
N GLY A 269 -19.52 -2.27 8.20
CA GLY A 269 -19.83 -3.58 8.75
C GLY A 269 -20.12 -4.61 7.66
N CYS A 270 -21.06 -5.52 7.92
CA CYS A 270 -21.50 -6.54 6.96
C CYS A 270 -23.01 -6.49 6.75
N TYR A 271 -23.43 -6.53 5.49
CA TYR A 271 -24.82 -6.49 5.06
C TYR A 271 -25.09 -7.51 3.95
N LEU A 272 -26.36 -7.84 3.71
CA LEU A 272 -26.74 -8.65 2.55
C LEU A 272 -26.65 -7.76 1.31
N GLY A 273 -25.90 -8.19 0.30
CA GLY A 273 -25.84 -7.47 -0.98
C GLY A 273 -27.22 -7.45 -1.66
N GLU A 274 -27.58 -6.32 -2.26
CA GLU A 274 -28.76 -6.25 -3.12
C GLU A 274 -28.44 -6.99 -4.43
N SER A 275 -29.19 -8.06 -4.71
CA SER A 275 -29.09 -8.85 -5.95
C SER A 275 -29.90 -8.24 -7.08
#